data_AF-A0A2Z6LPB8-F1
#
_entry.id   AF-A0A2Z6LPB8-F1
#
_cell.length_a   1.000
_cell.length_b   1.000
_cell.length_c   1.000
_cell.angle_alpha   90.00
_cell.angle_beta   90.00
_cell.angle_gamma   90.00
#
_symmetry.space_group_name_H-M   'P 1'
#
loop_
_entity.id
_entity.type
_entity.pdbx_description
1 polymer ?
#
loop_
_entity_poly.entity_id
_entity_poly.type
_entity_poly.pdbx_seq_one_letter_code
_entity_poly.pdbx_strand_id
1 'polypeptide(L)'
;MTYEIALDLLQLGRKVYDVTRRETFTNLSEVWSKELELYSTNQECVKMLVGNKVDRDSERAVSREEGLALAKELGCLLLECSAKTRENVEKCFEELALKLTGSRN
;
A
#
# COMPACT_ATOMS: atom_id res chain seq x y z
N MET A 1 17.45 -11.99 -0.54
CA MET A 1 17.29 -10.52 -0.57
C MET A 1 15.87 -10.06 -0.92
N THR A 2 14.90 -10.93 -1.18
CA THR A 2 13.55 -10.54 -1.66
C THR A 2 12.47 -10.46 -0.58
N TYR A 3 12.53 -11.28 0.48
CA TYR A 3 11.53 -11.26 1.56
C TYR A 3 11.85 -10.25 2.66
N GLU A 4 13.13 -10.09 3.02
CA GLU A 4 13.58 -9.11 4.02
C GLU A 4 13.25 -7.68 3.60
N ILE A 5 13.40 -7.32 2.32
CA ILE A 5 13.04 -5.97 1.81
C ILE A 5 11.52 -5.76 1.84
N ALA A 6 10.72 -6.79 1.51
CA ALA A 6 9.27 -6.71 1.61
C ALA A 6 8.82 -6.60 3.08
N LEU A 7 9.49 -7.31 3.99
CA LEU A 7 9.30 -7.18 5.43
C LEU A 7 9.80 -5.83 5.95
N ASP A 8 10.88 -5.25 5.43
CA ASP A 8 11.40 -3.93 5.82
C ASP A 8 10.50 -2.80 5.31
N LEU A 9 9.93 -2.94 4.11
CA LEU A 9 8.88 -2.05 3.60
C LEU A 9 7.56 -2.18 4.41
N LEU A 10 7.28 -3.38 4.94
CA LEU A 10 6.17 -3.60 5.90
C LEU A 10 6.50 -3.12 7.32
N GLN A 11 7.77 -3.17 7.75
CA GLN A 11 8.26 -2.72 9.06
C GLN A 11 8.38 -1.19 9.14
N LEU A 12 8.44 -0.50 8.00
CA LEU A 12 8.20 0.95 7.91
C LEU A 12 6.71 1.33 8.07
N GLY A 13 5.81 0.39 8.39
CA GLY A 13 4.64 0.54 9.26
C GLY A 13 3.54 1.56 8.93
N ARG A 14 3.71 2.43 7.91
CA ARG A 14 2.87 3.62 7.72
C ARG A 14 2.01 3.60 6.46
N LYS A 15 2.13 2.57 5.63
CA LYS A 15 1.46 2.50 4.31
C LYS A 15 0.64 1.23 4.09
N VAL A 16 0.41 0.45 5.16
CA VAL A 16 -0.35 -0.80 5.10
C VAL A 16 -1.57 -0.71 6.01
N TYR A 17 -2.74 -1.02 5.48
CA TYR A 17 -3.98 -1.16 6.25
C TYR A 17 -4.48 -2.60 6.19
N ASP A 18 -5.38 -2.95 7.10
CA ASP A 18 -6.02 -4.25 7.17
C ASP A 18 -7.41 -4.15 6.56
N VAL A 19 -7.69 -4.92 5.49
CA VAL A 19 -8.97 -4.85 4.77
C VAL A 19 -10.17 -5.23 5.66
N THR A 20 -9.95 -5.98 6.74
CA THR A 20 -11.00 -6.34 7.70
C THR A 20 -11.17 -5.32 8.82
N ARG A 21 -10.31 -4.29 8.91
CA ARG A 21 -10.36 -3.27 9.97
C ARG A 21 -10.32 -1.87 9.39
N ARG A 22 -11.51 -1.29 9.15
CA ARG A 22 -11.67 0.07 8.63
C ARG A 22 -10.94 1.14 9.45
N GLU A 23 -10.84 0.98 10.76
CA GLU A 23 -10.08 1.91 11.62
C GLU A 23 -8.62 2.08 11.16
N THR A 24 -7.98 0.98 10.72
CA THR A 24 -6.59 1.05 10.20
C THR A 24 -6.50 1.81 8.88
N PHE A 25 -7.57 1.82 8.09
CA PHE A 25 -7.65 2.57 6.84
C PHE A 25 -7.89 4.06 7.10
N THR A 26 -8.82 4.41 7.99
CA THR A 26 -9.09 5.80 8.37
C THR A 26 -7.87 6.44 9.01
N ASN A 27 -7.22 5.78 9.99
CA ASN A 27 -6.01 6.30 10.62
C ASN A 27 -4.89 6.53 9.60
N LEU A 28 -4.80 5.67 8.59
CA LEU A 28 -3.77 5.79 7.56
C LEU A 28 -4.01 6.97 6.62
N SER A 29 -5.26 7.27 6.26
CA SER A 29 -5.60 8.49 5.52
C SER A 29 -5.17 9.76 6.26
N GLU A 30 -5.42 9.85 7.57
CA GLU A 30 -5.03 11.03 8.37
C GLU A 30 -3.51 11.20 8.50
N VAL A 31 -2.79 10.09 8.71
CA VAL A 31 -1.32 10.10 8.78
C VAL A 31 -0.71 10.50 7.43
N TRP A 32 -1.27 10.00 6.33
CA TRP A 32 -0.80 10.34 4.99
C TRP A 32 -1.03 11.79 4.61
N SER A 33 -2.18 12.37 4.93
CA SER A 33 -2.44 13.79 4.66
C SER A 33 -1.36 14.68 5.29
N LYS A 34 -0.93 14.36 6.52
CA LYS A 34 0.15 15.09 7.20
C LYS A 34 1.53 14.85 6.60
N GLU A 35 1.85 13.62 6.22
CA GLU A 35 3.14 13.31 5.56
C GLU A 35 3.26 13.94 4.17
N LEU A 36 2.15 14.05 3.43
CA LEU A 36 2.13 14.77 2.16
C LEU A 36 2.50 16.25 2.36
N GLU A 37 1.93 16.93 3.35
CA GLU A 37 2.27 18.32 3.68
C GLU A 37 3.76 18.50 4.06
N LEU A 38 4.34 17.52 4.76
CA LEU A 38 5.73 17.59 5.26
C LEU A 38 6.80 17.23 4.23
N TYR A 39 6.52 16.30 3.31
CA TYR A 39 7.54 15.71 2.41
C TYR A 39 7.30 15.98 0.91
N SER A 40 6.45 16.96 0.57
CA SER A 40 6.08 17.34 -0.81
C SER A 40 7.25 17.72 -1.75
N THR A 41 8.47 17.83 -1.27
CA THR A 41 9.64 18.26 -2.07
C THR A 41 10.25 17.18 -2.95
N ASN A 42 10.01 15.89 -2.69
CA ASN A 42 10.52 14.79 -3.53
C ASN A 42 9.42 14.20 -4.43
N GLN A 43 9.23 14.80 -5.60
CA GLN A 43 8.25 14.37 -6.61
C GLN A 43 8.58 13.03 -7.28
N GLU A 44 9.81 12.52 -7.13
CA GLU A 44 10.25 11.27 -7.75
C GLU A 44 9.95 10.00 -6.92
N CYS A 45 9.33 10.14 -5.74
CA CYS A 45 9.09 9.00 -4.87
C CYS A 45 7.76 8.30 -5.22
N VAL A 46 7.84 7.05 -5.68
CA VAL A 46 6.66 6.20 -5.91
C VAL A 46 5.99 5.90 -4.55
N LYS A 47 4.72 6.31 -4.40
CA LYS A 47 3.92 6.04 -3.21
C LYS A 47 3.01 4.84 -3.46
N MET A 48 2.85 4.00 -2.43
CA MET A 48 2.08 2.77 -2.51
C MET A 48 1.28 2.56 -1.23
N LEU A 49 0.02 2.22 -1.37
CA LEU A 49 -0.93 1.86 -0.33
C LEU A 49 -1.17 0.35 -0.41
N VAL A 50 -0.99 -0.35 0.71
CA VAL A 50 -1.11 -1.82 0.75
C VAL A 50 -2.29 -2.24 1.63
N GLY A 51 -3.29 -2.88 1.02
CA GLY A 51 -4.38 -3.55 1.74
C GLY A 51 -3.98 -4.99 2.07
N ASN A 52 -3.71 -5.29 3.33
CA ASN A 52 -3.34 -6.62 3.80
C ASN A 52 -4.58 -7.42 4.25
N LYS A 53 -4.43 -8.75 4.29
CA LYS A 53 -5.43 -9.75 4.75
C LYS A 53 -6.60 -9.96 3.80
N VAL A 54 -6.35 -9.87 2.50
CA VAL A 54 -7.35 -10.16 1.44
C VAL A 54 -7.92 -11.58 1.51
N ASP A 55 -7.22 -12.51 2.18
CA ASP A 55 -7.69 -13.87 2.45
C ASP A 55 -8.97 -13.91 3.30
N ARG A 56 -9.29 -12.81 3.99
CA ARG A 56 -10.50 -12.66 4.81
C ARG A 56 -11.54 -11.77 4.13
N ASP A 57 -11.75 -11.98 2.83
CA ASP A 57 -12.69 -11.18 2.02
C ASP A 57 -14.13 -11.19 2.57
N SER A 58 -14.55 -12.30 3.19
CA SER A 58 -15.85 -12.40 3.88
C SER A 58 -16.00 -11.46 5.08
N GLU A 59 -14.89 -11.02 5.67
CA GLU A 59 -14.82 -10.08 6.80
C GLU A 59 -14.37 -8.69 6.35
N ARG A 60 -14.36 -8.42 5.04
CA ARG A 60 -13.90 -7.17 4.46
C ARG A 60 -14.75 -6.01 4.98
N ALA A 61 -14.08 -5.10 5.66
CA ALA A 61 -14.66 -3.84 6.12
C ALA A 61 -14.41 -2.70 5.12
N VAL A 62 -13.30 -2.75 4.37
CA VAL A 62 -12.91 -1.74 3.38
C VAL A 62 -13.03 -2.33 1.98
N SER A 63 -13.92 -1.76 1.17
CA SER A 63 -14.07 -2.17 -0.22
C SER A 63 -12.83 -1.82 -1.03
N ARG A 64 -12.61 -2.57 -2.12
CA ARG A 64 -11.51 -2.29 -3.04
C ARG A 64 -11.67 -0.92 -3.71
N GLU A 65 -12.91 -0.52 -3.97
CA GLU A 65 -13.24 0.79 -4.55
C GLU A 65 -12.86 1.94 -3.62
N GLU A 66 -13.10 1.82 -2.31
CA GLU A 66 -12.65 2.82 -1.32
C GLU A 66 -11.12 2.90 -1.26
N GLY A 67 -10.45 1.75 -1.27
CA GLY A 67 -8.98 1.71 -1.33
C GLY A 67 -8.43 2.40 -2.58
N LEU A 68 -9.07 2.18 -3.73
CA LEU A 68 -8.67 2.79 -5.00
C LEU A 68 -8.96 4.30 -5.03
N ALA A 69 -10.10 4.72 -4.48
CA ALA A 69 -10.45 6.13 -4.38
C ALA A 69 -9.42 6.88 -3.52
N LEU A 70 -9.09 6.34 -2.34
CA LEU A 70 -8.07 6.92 -1.48
C LEU A 70 -6.70 6.92 -2.15
N ALA A 71 -6.32 5.82 -2.82
CA ALA A 71 -5.05 5.76 -3.52
C ALA A 71 -4.93 6.82 -4.62
N LYS A 72 -6.02 7.04 -5.38
CA LYS A 72 -6.09 8.06 -6.41
C LYS A 72 -6.01 9.47 -5.83
N GLU A 73 -6.71 9.73 -4.72
CA GLU A 73 -6.67 11.02 -4.01
C GLU A 73 -5.26 11.34 -3.51
N LEU A 74 -4.57 10.33 -2.99
CA LEU A 74 -3.23 10.47 -2.44
C LEU A 74 -2.12 10.38 -3.51
N GLY A 75 -2.47 10.14 -4.77
CA GLY A 75 -1.52 9.99 -5.87
C GLY A 75 -0.59 8.78 -5.70
N CYS A 76 -1.11 7.67 -5.18
CA CYS A 76 -0.37 6.44 -4.93
C CYS A 76 -1.01 5.22 -5.64
N LEU A 77 -0.28 4.11 -5.64
CA LEU A 77 -0.78 2.84 -6.14
C LEU A 77 -1.45 2.05 -5.01
N LEU A 78 -2.63 1.47 -5.26
CA LEU A 78 -3.21 0.48 -4.36
C LEU A 78 -2.73 -0.92 -4.74
N LEU A 79 -2.27 -1.67 -3.75
CA LEU A 79 -2.00 -3.10 -3.87
C LEU A 79 -2.66 -3.87 -2.74
N GLU A 80 -3.28 -4.99 -3.07
CA GLU A 80 -4.00 -5.82 -2.12
C GLU A 80 -3.32 -7.20 -2.04
N CYS A 81 -2.84 -7.58 -0.85
CA CYS A 81 -2.12 -8.83 -0.62
C CYS A 81 -2.50 -9.52 0.69
N SER A 82 -2.11 -10.78 0.82
CA SER A 82 -2.18 -11.51 2.08
C SER A 82 -0.80 -11.99 2.47
N ALA A 83 -0.26 -11.43 3.56
CA ALA A 83 0.96 -11.96 4.15
C ALA A 83 0.80 -13.41 4.66
N LYS A 84 -0.45 -13.83 4.99
CA LYS A 84 -0.75 -15.15 5.54
C LYS A 84 -0.76 -16.24 4.47
N THR A 85 -1.46 -16.00 3.36
CA THR A 85 -1.54 -16.97 2.24
C THR A 85 -0.46 -16.75 1.20
N ARG A 86 0.34 -15.66 1.34
CA ARG A 86 1.30 -15.16 0.34
C ARG A 86 0.65 -14.71 -0.96
N GLU A 87 -0.67 -14.57 -0.98
CA GLU A 87 -1.40 -14.12 -2.15
C GLU A 87 -1.02 -12.68 -2.51
N ASN A 88 -0.74 -12.46 -3.79
CA ASN A 88 -0.34 -11.19 -4.40
C ASN A 88 0.93 -10.54 -3.83
N VAL A 89 1.65 -11.16 -2.89
CA VAL A 89 2.90 -10.59 -2.34
C VAL A 89 3.97 -10.45 -3.44
N GLU A 90 4.12 -11.46 -4.29
CA GLU A 90 5.07 -11.42 -5.43
C GLU A 90 4.64 -10.40 -6.47
N LYS A 91 3.34 -10.36 -6.83
CA LYS A 91 2.80 -9.37 -7.77
C LYS A 91 2.98 -7.94 -7.26
N CYS A 92 2.81 -7.70 -5.96
CA CYS A 92 3.07 -6.40 -5.36
C CYS A 92 4.51 -5.94 -5.58
N PHE A 93 5.45 -6.87 -5.48
CA PHE A 93 6.86 -6.60 -5.68
C PHE A 93 7.20 -6.38 -7.16
N GLU A 94 6.63 -7.17 -8.07
CA GLU A 94 6.78 -7.00 -9.51
C GLU A 94 6.26 -5.64 -9.97
N GLU A 95 5.06 -5.23 -9.54
CA GLU A 95 4.48 -3.92 -9.87
C GLU A 95 5.35 -2.76 -9.34
N LEU A 96 5.85 -2.88 -8.10
CA LEU A 96 6.76 -1.90 -7.53
C LEU A 96 8.07 -1.82 -8.33
N ALA A 97 8.67 -2.97 -8.66
CA ALA A 97 9.90 -3.06 -9.43
C ALA A 97 9.72 -2.50 -10.84
N LEU A 98 8.60 -2.81 -11.51
CA LEU A 98 8.24 -2.25 -12.82
C LEU A 98 8.10 -0.73 -12.76
N LYS A 99 7.51 -0.18 -11.69
CA LYS A 99 7.38 1.27 -11.54
C LYS A 99 8.70 1.97 -11.26
N LEU A 100 9.58 1.35 -10.49
CA LEU A 100 10.93 1.87 -10.20
C LEU A 100 11.87 1.80 -11.41
N THR A 101 11.74 0.74 -12.22
CA THR A 101 12.61 0.52 -13.40
C THR A 101 12.07 1.16 -14.68
N GLY A 102 10.74 1.28 -14.80
CA GLY A 102 10.05 1.84 -15.97
C GLY A 102 10.10 3.37 -16.10
N SER A 103 10.60 4.11 -15.10
CA SER A 103 10.80 5.57 -15.18
C SER A 103 12.16 5.97 -15.79
N ARG A 104 12.89 5.05 -16.42
CA ARG A 104 14.09 5.35 -17.22
C ARG A 104 13.87 4.88 -18.66
N ASN A 105 13.18 5.70 -19.46
CA ASN A 105 13.35 5.67 -20.91
C ASN A 105 13.35 7.10 -21.45
#